data_AF-A0A972AWG5-F1
#
_entry.id   AF-A0A972AWG5-F1
#
_cell.length_a   1.000
_cell.length_b   1.000
_cell.length_c   1.000
_cell.angle_alpha   90.00
_cell.angle_beta   90.00
_cell.angle_gamma   90.00
#
_symmetry.space_group_name_H-M   'P 1'
#
loop_
_entity.id
_entity.type
_entity.pdbx_description
1 polymer ?
#
loop_
_entity_poly.entity_id
_entity_poly.type
_entity_poly.pdbx_seq_one_letter_code
_entity_poly.pdbx_strand_id
1 'polypeptide(L)'
;MKNKKILMLMLALVLMLTACGGGKEAATTGEDSDEIVIGVMGPLTGNVAIYGIASTNGTKQAIDEINAAGGILGKQVRLVIEDEKGDTQEAVNVYNKIAES
;
A
#
# COMPACT_ATOMS: atom_id res chain seq x y z
N MET A 1 -40.87 -19.61 34.27
CA MET A 1 -40.78 -18.23 33.74
C MET A 1 -39.68 -17.38 34.39
N LYS A 2 -39.40 -17.51 35.69
CA LYS A 2 -38.32 -16.75 36.37
C LYS A 2 -36.91 -17.03 35.80
N ASN A 3 -36.64 -18.27 35.42
CA ASN A 3 -35.33 -18.72 34.94
C ASN A 3 -35.04 -18.27 33.48
N LYS A 4 -36.10 -18.11 32.66
CA LYS A 4 -36.01 -17.57 31.29
C LYS A 4 -35.72 -16.06 31.28
N LYS A 5 -36.19 -15.32 32.30
CA LYS A 5 -35.89 -13.89 32.48
C LYS A 5 -34.42 -13.65 32.87
N ILE A 6 -33.86 -14.52 33.72
CA ILE A 6 -32.44 -14.47 34.10
C ILE A 6 -31.53 -14.79 32.89
N LEU A 7 -31.91 -15.76 32.07
CA LEU A 7 -31.18 -16.11 30.84
C LEU A 7 -31.20 -14.98 29.79
N MET A 8 -32.34 -14.29 29.63
CA MET A 8 -32.43 -13.12 28.73
C MET A 8 -31.68 -11.89 29.25
N LEU A 9 -31.63 -11.68 30.57
CA LEU A 9 -30.89 -10.55 31.15
C LEU A 9 -29.37 -10.72 31.01
N MET A 10 -28.87 -11.95 31.13
CA MET A 10 -27.45 -12.24 30.85
C MET A 10 -27.10 -12.09 29.36
N LEU A 11 -27.98 -12.51 28.45
CA LEU A 11 -27.74 -12.36 27.01
C LEU A 11 -27.72 -10.88 26.58
N ALA A 12 -28.55 -10.03 27.20
CA ALA A 12 -28.54 -8.59 26.98
C ALA A 12 -27.28 -7.90 27.54
N LEU A 13 -26.74 -8.39 28.66
CA LEU A 13 -25.54 -7.83 29.27
C LEU A 13 -24.26 -8.15 28.45
N VAL A 14 -24.19 -9.35 27.85
CA VAL A 14 -23.08 -9.74 26.96
C VAL A 14 -23.06 -8.91 25.67
N LEU A 15 -24.23 -8.51 25.16
CA LEU A 15 -24.34 -7.63 23.98
C LEU A 15 -23.93 -6.17 24.24
N MET A 16 -23.93 -5.71 25.49
CA MET A 16 -23.50 -4.35 25.85
C MET A 16 -21.97 -4.21 26.01
N LEU A 17 -21.25 -5.32 26.24
CA LEU A 17 -19.79 -5.32 26.41
C LEU A 17 -19.03 -5.28 25.07
N THR A 18 -19.68 -5.57 23.94
CA THR A 18 -19.08 -5.49 22.60
C THR A 18 -19.28 -4.14 21.91
N ALA A 19 -20.00 -3.19 22.55
CA ALA A 19 -20.33 -1.90 21.94
C ALA A 19 -19.34 -0.76 22.28
N CYS A 20 -18.27 -1.02 23.05
CA CYS A 20 -17.31 0.00 23.46
C CYS A 20 -15.83 -0.37 23.19
N GLY A 21 -15.58 -1.33 22.30
CA GLY A 21 -14.23 -1.72 21.88
C GLY A 21 -14.00 -1.43 20.40
N GLY A 22 -13.58 -0.20 20.07
CA GLY A 22 -13.14 0.16 18.72
C GLY A 22 -13.70 1.47 18.18
N GLY A 23 -13.61 2.56 18.95
CA GLY A 23 -13.69 3.89 18.38
C GLY A 23 -12.53 4.09 17.40
N LYS A 24 -12.78 3.88 16.10
CA LYS A 24 -12.05 4.60 15.06
C LYS A 24 -12.70 5.96 14.99
N GLU A 25 -12.09 6.93 15.67
CA GLU A 25 -12.24 8.34 15.31
C GLU A 25 -12.11 8.42 13.78
N ALA A 26 -13.19 8.85 13.12
CA ALA A 26 -13.12 9.27 11.75
C ALA A 26 -12.31 10.57 11.74
N ALA A 27 -10.98 10.43 11.74
CA ALA A 27 -10.07 11.49 11.42
C ALA A 27 -10.35 11.89 9.96
N THR A 28 -11.02 13.01 9.80
CA THR A 28 -11.03 13.77 8.56
C THR A 28 -9.63 14.33 8.36
N THR A 29 -8.82 13.72 7.50
CA THR A 29 -7.54 14.30 7.08
C THR A 29 -7.28 13.98 5.61
N GLY A 30 -7.53 14.98 4.76
CA GLY A 30 -6.94 15.14 3.43
C GLY A 30 -7.36 14.13 2.37
N GLU A 31 -7.49 14.59 1.14
CA GLU A 31 -7.29 13.75 -0.06
C GLU A 31 -5.81 13.36 -0.11
N ASP A 32 -5.35 12.60 0.87
CA ASP A 32 -4.05 11.97 0.86
C ASP A 32 -4.22 10.76 -0.05
N SER A 33 -3.48 10.65 -1.16
CA SER A 33 -3.59 9.47 -2.01
C SER A 33 -3.47 8.23 -1.14
N ASP A 34 -4.41 7.30 -1.31
CA ASP A 34 -4.48 6.06 -0.52
C ASP A 34 -3.23 5.17 -0.68
N GLU A 35 -2.34 5.55 -1.61
CA GLU A 35 -1.11 4.86 -1.95
C GLU A 35 0.13 5.78 -1.83
N ILE A 36 1.27 5.16 -1.53
CA ILE A 36 2.60 5.75 -1.68
C ILE A 36 3.12 5.36 -3.05
N VAL A 37 3.39 6.35 -3.90
CA VAL A 37 3.92 6.12 -5.24
C VAL A 37 5.45 6.09 -5.18
N ILE A 38 6.05 5.02 -5.72
CA ILE A 38 7.50 4.91 -5.87
C ILE A 38 7.83 4.70 -7.35
N GLY A 39 8.61 5.63 -7.89
CA GLY A 39 9.15 5.53 -9.24
C GLY A 39 10.40 4.65 -9.31
N VAL A 40 10.46 3.81 -10.34
CA VAL A 40 11.61 2.99 -10.69
C VAL A 40 11.96 3.28 -12.15
N MET A 41 13.15 3.83 -12.35
CA MET A 41 13.75 3.99 -13.67
C MET A 41 14.93 3.05 -13.81
N GLY A 42 15.02 2.38 -14.96
CA GLY A 42 16.19 1.58 -15.29
C GLY A 42 16.24 1.26 -16.78
N PRO A 43 17.36 0.70 -17.25
CA PRO A 43 17.46 0.25 -18.62
C PRO A 43 16.70 -1.08 -18.69
N LEU A 44 15.46 -1.06 -19.16
CA LEU A 44 14.63 -2.26 -19.30
C LEU A 44 14.74 -2.84 -20.71
N THR A 45 15.25 -2.05 -21.65
CA THR A 45 15.63 -2.49 -22.99
C THR A 45 17.07 -2.06 -23.34
N GLY A 46 17.57 -2.49 -24.50
CA GLY A 46 18.91 -2.15 -24.98
C GLY A 46 20.03 -3.03 -24.42
N ASN A 47 21.28 -2.62 -24.65
CA ASN A 47 22.48 -3.45 -24.42
C ASN A 47 22.76 -3.74 -22.95
N VAL A 48 22.23 -2.92 -22.04
CA VAL A 48 22.45 -3.01 -20.59
C VAL A 48 21.17 -3.41 -19.84
N ALA A 49 20.16 -3.91 -20.56
CA ALA A 49 18.85 -4.27 -20.02
C ALA A 49 18.91 -5.25 -18.84
N ILE A 50 19.89 -6.16 -18.85
CA ILE A 50 20.03 -7.19 -17.82
C ILE A 50 20.15 -6.59 -16.41
N TYR A 51 20.79 -5.42 -16.27
CA TYR A 51 20.95 -4.76 -14.99
C TYR A 51 19.63 -4.14 -14.50
N GLY A 52 18.91 -3.45 -15.38
CA GLY A 52 17.63 -2.82 -15.04
C GLY A 52 16.52 -3.84 -14.79
N ILE A 53 16.50 -4.94 -15.54
CA ILE A 53 15.55 -6.05 -15.31
C ILE A 53 15.80 -6.69 -13.95
N ALA A 54 17.07 -7.01 -13.62
CA ALA A 54 17.41 -7.64 -12.34
C ALA A 54 17.04 -6.76 -11.15
N SER A 55 17.40 -5.46 -11.18
CA SER A 55 17.06 -4.53 -10.11
C SER A 55 15.55 -4.32 -9.98
N THR A 56 14.84 -4.13 -11.10
CA THR A 56 13.38 -3.93 -11.11
C THR A 56 12.63 -5.13 -10.56
N ASN A 57 13.06 -6.36 -10.89
CA ASN A 57 12.45 -7.56 -10.35
C ASN A 57 12.65 -7.67 -8.83
N GLY A 58 13.84 -7.32 -8.33
CA GLY A 58 14.10 -7.25 -6.89
C GLY A 58 13.24 -6.20 -6.18
N THR A 59 13.08 -5.01 -6.79
CA THR A 59 12.19 -3.97 -6.27
C THR A 59 10.73 -4.43 -6.22
N LYS A 60 10.23 -5.06 -7.29
CA LYS A 60 8.87 -5.61 -7.32
C LYS A 60 8.64 -6.61 -6.21
N GLN A 61 9.55 -7.58 -6.05
CA GLN A 61 9.44 -8.58 -5.00
C GLN A 61 9.40 -7.93 -3.60
N ALA A 62 10.29 -6.98 -3.33
CA ALA A 62 10.31 -6.30 -2.03
C ALA A 62 9.02 -5.51 -1.78
N ILE A 63 8.47 -4.84 -2.79
CA ILE A 63 7.20 -4.12 -2.65
C ILE A 63 6.01 -5.08 -2.46
N ASP A 64 5.99 -6.21 -3.15
CA ASP A 64 4.95 -7.22 -2.97
C ASP A 64 4.96 -7.75 -1.51
N GLU A 65 6.15 -8.02 -0.96
CA GLU A 65 6.32 -8.42 0.43
C GLU A 65 5.88 -7.32 1.42
N ILE A 66 6.25 -6.05 1.16
CA ILE A 66 5.85 -4.90 1.98
C ILE A 66 4.33 -4.70 1.97
N ASN A 67 3.71 -4.74 0.80
CA ASN A 67 2.27 -4.56 0.65
C ASN A 67 1.50 -5.70 1.32
N ALA A 68 1.97 -6.95 1.17
CA ALA A 68 1.42 -8.11 1.87
C ALA A 68 1.53 -7.99 3.40
N ALA A 69 2.55 -7.29 3.91
CA ALA A 69 2.73 -7.00 5.34
C ALA A 69 1.90 -5.81 5.86
N GLY A 70 1.02 -5.24 5.03
CA GLY A 70 0.16 -4.10 5.40
C GLY A 70 0.66 -2.74 4.90
N GLY A 71 1.70 -2.73 4.07
CA GLY A 71 2.24 -1.52 3.46
C GLY A 71 3.09 -0.66 4.40
N ILE A 72 3.36 0.57 3.99
CA ILE A 72 4.17 1.52 4.76
C ILE A 72 3.22 2.49 5.46
N LEU A 73 3.27 2.52 6.79
CA LEU A 73 2.36 3.33 7.62
C LEU A 73 0.86 3.07 7.31
N GLY A 74 0.54 1.83 6.90
CA GLY A 74 -0.82 1.42 6.53
C GLY A 74 -1.25 1.83 5.11
N LYS A 75 -0.37 2.45 4.31
CA LYS A 75 -0.62 2.79 2.91
C LYS A 75 0.04 1.77 1.99
N GLN A 76 -0.65 1.39 0.92
CA GLN A 76 -0.09 0.49 -0.10
C GLN A 76 0.92 1.24 -0.97
N VAL A 77 1.93 0.54 -1.45
CA VAL A 77 2.93 1.09 -2.37
C VAL A 77 2.54 0.73 -3.80
N ARG A 78 2.43 1.74 -4.66
CA ARG A 78 2.28 1.58 -6.11
C ARG A 78 3.61 1.88 -6.79
N LEU A 79 4.11 0.91 -7.55
CA LEU A 79 5.30 1.11 -8.38
C LEU A 79 4.92 1.73 -9.72
N VAL A 80 5.64 2.78 -10.10
CA VAL A 80 5.66 3.33 -11.47
C VAL A 80 7.00 2.97 -12.08
N ILE A 81 6.98 2.16 -13.14
CA ILE A 81 8.19 1.57 -13.71
C ILE A 81 8.32 2.05 -15.15
N GLU A 82 9.45 2.65 -15.46
CA GLU A 82 9.71 3.28 -16.76
C GLU A 82 11.08 2.88 -17.31
N ASP A 83 11.17 2.71 -18.62
CA ASP A 83 12.38 2.33 -19.34
C ASP A 83 13.14 3.56 -19.82
N GLU A 84 14.32 3.81 -19.24
CA GLU A 84 15.21 4.89 -19.70
C GLU A 84 16.23 4.42 -20.77
N LYS A 85 16.24 3.12 -21.11
CA LYS A 85 17.02 2.52 -22.21
C LYS A 85 18.54 2.62 -22.08
N GLY A 86 19.07 3.08 -20.95
CA GLY A 86 20.48 3.38 -20.75
C GLY A 86 20.91 4.67 -21.46
N ASP A 87 19.98 5.58 -21.73
CA ASP A 87 20.22 6.83 -22.44
C ASP A 87 20.01 8.05 -21.54
N THR A 88 20.98 8.97 -21.54
CA THR A 88 20.97 10.14 -20.66
C THR A 88 19.79 11.07 -20.90
N GLN A 89 19.39 11.27 -22.17
CA GLN A 89 18.28 12.17 -22.48
C GLN A 89 16.95 11.54 -22.10
N GLU A 90 16.79 10.24 -22.36
CA GLU A 90 15.60 9.51 -21.98
C GLU A 90 15.45 9.42 -20.46
N ALA A 91 16.55 9.24 -19.71
CA ALA A 91 16.52 9.25 -18.25
C ALA A 91 15.93 10.54 -17.67
N VAL A 92 16.25 11.71 -18.26
CA VAL A 92 15.65 13.00 -17.85
C VAL A 92 14.15 13.04 -18.17
N ASN A 93 13.74 12.55 -19.34
CA ASN A 93 12.32 12.51 -19.71
C ASN A 93 11.51 11.61 -18.79
N VAL A 94 12.05 10.41 -18.50
CA VAL A 94 11.45 9.44 -17.58
C VAL A 94 11.37 10.00 -16.16
N TYR A 95 12.41 10.68 -15.68
CA TYR A 95 12.39 11.35 -14.38
C TYR A 95 11.21 12.32 -14.27
N ASN A 96 11.06 13.21 -15.24
CA ASN A 96 9.98 14.21 -15.23
C ASN A 96 8.60 13.53 -15.30
N LYS A 97 8.44 12.49 -16.11
CA LYS A 97 7.20 11.70 -16.19
C LYS A 97 6.83 11.07 -14.84
N ILE A 98 7.81 10.49 -14.15
CA ILE A 98 7.61 9.88 -12.83
C ILE A 98 7.26 10.95 -11.78
N ALA A 99 7.90 12.11 -11.83
CA ALA A 99 7.65 13.20 -10.88
C ALA A 99 6.22 13.76 -10.95
N GLU A 100 5.52 13.54 -12.06
CA GLU A 100 4.12 13.94 -12.28
C GLU A 100 3.10 12.82 -11.95
N SER A 101 3.55 11.65 -11.48
CA SER A 101 2.74 10.41 -11.32
C SER A 101 2.11 10.18 -9.93
#